data_AF-F7SAE5-F1
#
_entry.id   AF-F7SAE5-F1
#
_cell.length_a   1.000
_cell.length_b   1.000
_cell.length_c   1.000
_cell.angle_alpha   90.00
_cell.angle_beta   90.00
_cell.angle_gamma   90.00
#
_symmetry.space_group_name_H-M   'P 1'
#
loop_
_entity.id
_entity.type
_entity.pdbx_description
1 polymer ?
#
loop_
_entity_poly.entity_id
_entity_poly.type
_entity_poly.pdbx_seq_one_letter_code
_entity_poly.pdbx_strand_id
1 'polypeptide(L)' 'MQTEDLITALAGDLRPVRRLPSPAGLLARWLAVTLPALALITLIMGPRPDLGAILAGPGFLAAEALGALTALLAAHA' A
#
# COMPACT_ATOMS: atom_id res chain seq x y z
N MET A 1 -7.61 -1.21 -40.80
CA MET A 1 -7.70 -0.07 -39.87
C MET A 1 -6.32 0.52 -39.75
N GLN A 2 -6.14 1.76 -40.19
CA GLN A 2 -4.86 2.46 -40.13
C GLN A 2 -4.57 2.86 -38.68
N THR A 3 -3.31 2.73 -38.27
CA THR A 3 -2.87 3.07 -36.91
C THR A 3 -3.20 4.52 -36.55
N GLU A 4 -3.19 5.42 -37.53
CA GLU A 4 -3.55 6.84 -37.32
C GLU A 4 -5.01 7.03 -36.85
N ASP A 5 -5.95 6.24 -37.35
CA ASP A 5 -7.36 6.31 -36.94
C ASP A 5 -7.53 5.87 -35.49
N LEU A 6 -6.77 4.85 -35.07
CA LEU A 6 -6.79 4.33 -33.70
C LEU A 6 -6.22 5.35 -32.70
N ILE A 7 -5.12 6.01 -33.05
CA ILE A 7 -4.50 7.05 -32.22
C ILE A 7 -5.46 8.23 -32.05
N THR A 8 -6.13 8.65 -33.13
CA THR A 8 -7.08 9.77 -33.10
C THR A 8 -8.30 9.44 -32.24
N ALA A 9 -8.83 8.23 -32.35
CA ALA A 9 -9.93 7.75 -31.52
C ALA A 9 -9.55 7.68 -30.03
N LEU A 10 -8.37 7.13 -29.69
CA LEU A 10 -7.90 7.10 -28.30
C LEU A 10 -7.65 8.50 -27.75
N ALA A 11 -7.05 9.40 -28.54
CA ALA A 11 -6.75 10.76 -28.10
C ALA A 11 -8.02 11.59 -27.82
N GLY A 12 -9.09 11.37 -28.59
CA GLY A 12 -10.38 12.04 -28.41
C GLY A 12 -11.11 11.66 -27.12
N ASP A 13 -10.88 10.45 -26.61
CA ASP A 13 -11.58 9.90 -25.43
C ASP A 13 -10.73 9.95 -24.13
N LEU A 14 -9.57 10.61 -24.15
CA LEU A 14 -8.73 10.77 -22.96
C LEU A 14 -9.43 11.64 -21.91
N ARG A 15 -9.98 11.00 -20.88
CA ARG A 15 -10.46 11.69 -19.69
C ARG A 15 -9.30 12.42 -19.01
N PRO A 16 -9.51 13.64 -18.49
CA PRO A 16 -8.46 14.39 -17.82
C PRO A 16 -7.88 13.59 -16.66
N VAL A 17 -6.58 13.31 -16.73
CA VAL A 17 -5.85 12.57 -15.70
C VAL A 17 -5.75 13.47 -14.46
N ARG A 18 -6.55 13.17 -13.43
CA ARG A 18 -6.42 13.86 -12.13
C ARG A 18 -5.07 13.50 -11.53
N ARG A 19 -4.36 14.51 -11.00
CA ARG A 19 -3.13 14.27 -10.25
C ARG A 19 -3.43 13.34 -9.08
N LEU A 20 -2.65 12.26 -8.99
CA LEU A 20 -2.71 11.35 -7.84
C LEU A 20 -2.32 12.15 -6.58
N PRO A 21 -3.05 12.01 -5.46
CA PRO A 21 -2.64 12.62 -4.19
C PRO A 21 -1.23 12.15 -3.81
N SER A 22 -0.49 12.99 -3.08
CA SER A 22 0.88 12.65 -2.70
C SER A 22 0.95 11.30 -1.98
N PRO A 23 1.97 10.46 -2.26
CA PRO A 23 2.12 9.14 -1.63
C PRO A 23 2.07 9.22 -0.10
N ALA A 24 2.67 10.27 0.47
CA ALA A 24 2.63 10.55 1.91
C ALA A 24 1.22 10.78 2.45
N GLY A 25 0.34 11.46 1.69
CA GLY A 25 -1.05 11.68 2.08
C GLY A 25 -1.88 10.39 2.06
N LEU A 26 -1.64 9.52 1.08
CA LEU A 26 -2.26 8.19 1.02
C LEU A 26 -1.79 7.31 2.19
N LEU A 27 -0.48 7.32 2.49
CA LEU A 27 0.10 6.60 3.62
C LEU A 27 -0.49 7.08 4.96
N ALA A 28 -0.54 8.39 5.17
CA ALA A 28 -1.09 8.97 6.40
C ALA A 28 -2.57 8.59 6.59
N ARG A 29 -3.37 8.65 5.52
CA ARG A 29 -4.78 8.25 5.55
C ARG A 29 -4.94 6.76 5.83
N TRP A 30 -4.11 5.92 5.23
CA TRP A 30 -4.10 4.49 5.50
C TRP A 30 -3.74 4.22 6.97
N LEU A 31 -2.68 4.84 7.48
CA LEU A 31 -2.21 4.69 8.87
C LEU A 31 -3.28 5.12 9.88
N ALA A 32 -3.99 6.23 9.60
CA ALA A 32 -5.05 6.76 10.43
C ALA A 32 -6.25 5.80 10.58
N VAL A 33 -6.46 4.90 9.62
CA VAL A 33 -7.52 3.87 9.69
C VAL A 33 -6.99 2.58 10.32
N THR A 34 -5.79 2.14 9.90
CA THR A 34 -5.22 0.86 10.32
C THR A 34 -4.85 0.85 11.80
N LEU A 35 -4.26 1.91 12.33
CA LEU A 35 -3.87 1.99 13.75
C LEU A 35 -5.05 1.83 14.72
N PRO A 36 -6.15 2.60 14.61
CA PRO A 36 -7.27 2.43 15.52
C PRO A 36 -7.98 1.09 15.34
N ALA A 37 -8.06 0.56 14.11
CA ALA A 37 -8.61 -0.78 13.88
C ALA A 37 -7.75 -1.85 14.59
N LEU A 38 -6.43 -1.78 14.45
CA LEU A 38 -5.50 -2.67 15.12
C LEU A 38 -5.62 -2.56 16.65
N ALA A 39 -5.63 -1.33 17.17
CA ALA A 39 -5.78 -1.07 18.61
C ALA A 39 -7.08 -1.67 19.16
N LEU A 40 -8.21 -1.47 18.46
CA LEU A 40 -9.50 -2.02 18.85
C LEU A 40 -9.49 -3.55 18.87
N ILE A 41 -8.95 -4.18 17.82
CA ILE A 41 -8.83 -5.65 17.77
C ILE A 41 -7.95 -6.16 18.91
N THR A 42 -6.82 -5.51 19.16
CA THR A 42 -5.89 -5.88 20.23
C THR A 42 -6.52 -5.72 21.62
N LEU A 43 -7.38 -4.72 21.80
CA LEU A 43 -8.11 -4.50 23.05
C LEU A 43 -9.18 -5.58 23.28
N ILE A 44 -9.86 -6.02 22.22
CA ILE A 44 -10.93 -7.04 22.30
C ILE A 44 -10.34 -8.44 22.48
N MET A 45 -9.33 -8.80 21.69
CA MET A 45 -8.74 -10.15 21.68
C MET A 45 -7.64 -10.33 22.73
N GLY A 46 -7.17 -9.23 23.32
CA GLY A 46 -5.98 -9.21 24.16
C GLY A 46 -4.67 -9.25 23.33
N PRO A 47 -3.55 -8.75 23.90
CA PRO A 47 -2.26 -8.85 23.25
C PRO A 47 -1.85 -10.32 23.15
N ARG A 48 -1.50 -10.77 21.93
CA ARG A 48 -1.08 -12.16 21.71
C ARG A 48 0.25 -12.42 22.45
N PRO A 49 0.31 -13.38 23.37
CA PRO A 49 1.49 -13.59 24.24
C PRO A 49 2.75 -13.99 23.46
N ASP A 50 2.58 -14.67 22.32
CA ASP A 50 3.69 -15.11 21.47
C ASP A 50 4.20 -14.04 20.50
N LEU A 51 3.67 -12.81 20.53
CA LEU A 51 4.09 -11.76 19.60
C LEU A 51 5.60 -11.52 19.64
N GLY A 52 6.18 -11.47 20.84
CA GLY A 52 7.63 -11.28 21.00
C GLY A 52 8.43 -12.43 20.39
N ALA A 53 7.98 -13.67 20.55
CA ALA A 53 8.64 -14.85 19.98
C ALA A 53 8.52 -14.90 18.45
N ILE A 54 7.37 -14.52 17.90
CA ILE A 54 7.13 -14.46 16.45
C ILE A 54 7.96 -13.33 15.81
N LEU A 55 8.01 -12.16 16.45
CA LEU A 55 8.82 -11.02 16.01
C LEU A 55 10.32 -11.31 16.02
N ALA A 56 10.78 -12.19 16.92
CA ALA A 56 12.17 -12.66 16.95
C ALA A 56 12.45 -13.78 15.92
N GLY A 57 11.43 -14.28 15.25
CA GLY A 57 11.56 -15.32 14.23
C GLY A 57 12.27 -14.79 12.98
N PRO A 58 13.40 -15.39 12.54
CA PRO A 58 14.18 -14.88 11.41
C PRO A 58 13.38 -14.91 10.09
N GLY A 59 12.50 -15.90 9.91
CA GLY A 59 11.63 -15.98 8.73
C GLY A 59 10.57 -14.87 8.69
N PHE A 60 10.01 -14.51 9.85
CA PHE A 60 9.03 -13.42 9.95
C PHE A 60 9.69 -12.06 9.65
N LEU A 61 10.87 -11.81 10.23
CA LEU A 61 11.63 -10.58 9.99
C LEU A 61 12.06 -10.44 8.53
N ALA A 62 12.53 -11.52 7.90
CA ALA A 62 12.91 -11.48 6.49
C ALA A 62 11.72 -11.18 5.58
N ALA A 63 10.57 -11.81 5.83
CA ALA A 63 9.35 -11.56 5.06
C ALA A 63 8.88 -10.10 5.20
N GLU A 64 8.84 -9.56 6.42
CA GLU A 64 8.44 -8.17 6.62
C GLU A 64 9.45 -7.16 6.06
N ALA A 65 10.76 -7.44 6.18
CA ALA A 65 11.77 -6.58 5.58
C ALA A 65 11.63 -6.52 4.05
N LEU A 66 11.41 -7.65 3.39
CA LEU A 66 11.19 -7.71 1.94
C LEU A 66 9.88 -7.03 1.53
N GLY A 67 8.82 -7.20 2.32
CA GLY A 67 7.54 -6.50 2.11
C GLY A 67 7.70 -4.98 2.23
N ALA A 68 8.38 -4.51 3.27
CA ALA A 68 8.68 -3.10 3.49
C ALA A 68 9.54 -2.51 2.36
N LEU A 69 10.59 -3.23 1.93
CA LEU A 69 11.41 -2.82 0.79
C LEU A 69 10.60 -2.70 -0.50
N THR A 70 9.71 -3.66 -0.75
CA THR A 70 8.82 -3.64 -1.92
C THR A 70 7.91 -2.43 -1.89
N ALA A 71 7.30 -2.13 -0.73
CA ALA A 71 6.45 -0.96 -0.55
C ALA A 71 7.22 0.36 -0.77
N LEU A 72 8.44 0.46 -0.24
CA LEU A 72 9.30 1.63 -0.42
C LEU A 72 9.71 1.82 -1.88
N LEU A 73 10.10 0.76 -2.57
CA LEU A 73 10.46 0.80 -3.99
C LEU A 73 9.24 1.18 -4.85
N ALA A 74 8.07 0.60 -4.58
CA ALA A 74 6.84 0.93 -5.29
C ALA A 74 6.39 2.39 -5.08
N ALA A 75 6.71 2.99 -3.94
CA ALA A 75 6.42 4.40 -3.68
C ALA A 75 7.36 5.37 -4.43
N HIS A 76 8.53 4.89 -4.89
CA HIS A 76 9.54 5.67 -5.61
C HIS A 76 9.61 5.38 -7.11
N ALA A 77 8.87 4.38 -7.60
CA ALA A 77 8.74 4.02 -9.02
C ALA A 77 7.59 4.81 -9.68
#